data_AF-A0A5M6D3G5-F1
#
_entry.id   AF-A0A5M6D3G5-F1
#
_cell.length_a   1.000
_cell.length_b   1.000
_cell.length_c   1.000
_cell.angle_alpha   90.00
_cell.angle_beta   90.00
_cell.angle_gamma   90.00
#
_symmetry.space_group_name_H-M   'P 1'
#
loop_
_entity.id
_entity.type
_entity.pdbx_description
1 polymer ?
#
loop_
_entity_poly.entity_id
_entity_poly.type
_entity_poly.pdbx_seq_one_letter_code
_entity_poly.pdbx_strand_id
1 'polypeptide(L)'
;MNRSSRQGASGVWIIAALVLLLLILHQDNWFWTDDTLVFGFLPIGLLWHAGISIGASLTWALATVIAWPIDEDVERKLVAEVEEDEVAS
;
A
#
# COMPACT_ATOMS: atom_id res chain seq x y z
N MET A 1 -34.59 -4.73 2.11
CA MET A 1 -33.48 -4.25 2.96
C MET A 1 -32.20 -4.31 2.14
N ASN A 2 -31.75 -3.16 1.65
CA ASN A 2 -30.66 -3.05 0.68
C ASN A 2 -29.33 -2.88 1.45
N ARG A 3 -28.51 -3.93 1.52
CA ARG A 3 -27.13 -3.79 2.03
C ARG A 3 -26.27 -3.30 0.87
N SER A 4 -25.94 -2.03 0.90
CA SER A 4 -24.98 -1.39 0.02
C SER A 4 -23.57 -1.96 0.26
N SER A 5 -23.22 -3.02 -0.47
CA SER A 5 -21.84 -3.49 -0.60
C SER A 5 -21.08 -2.56 -1.56
N ARG A 6 -20.68 -1.38 -1.08
CA ARG A 6 -19.62 -0.59 -1.70
C ARG A 6 -18.28 -1.29 -1.45
N GLN A 7 -18.06 -2.44 -2.08
CA GLN A 7 -16.85 -3.23 -1.85
C GLN A 7 -15.64 -2.71 -2.67
N GLY A 8 -15.87 -1.94 -3.74
CA GLY A 8 -14.80 -1.35 -4.58
C GLY A 8 -14.26 0.02 -4.12
N ALA A 9 -15.09 0.90 -3.56
CA ALA A 9 -14.64 2.24 -3.16
C ALA A 9 -13.96 2.25 -1.77
N SER A 10 -14.44 1.40 -0.85
CA SER A 10 -14.01 1.41 0.56
C SER A 10 -12.53 1.09 0.73
N GLY A 11 -11.99 0.15 -0.05
CA GLY A 11 -10.59 -0.26 0.03
C GLY A 11 -9.62 0.88 -0.32
N VAL A 12 -9.91 1.62 -1.38
CA VAL A 12 -9.11 2.77 -1.81
C VAL A 12 -9.13 3.88 -0.75
N TRP A 13 -10.29 4.15 -0.13
CA TRP A 13 -10.38 5.12 0.97
C TRP A 13 -9.59 4.72 2.22
N ILE A 14 -9.55 3.42 2.54
CA ILE A 14 -8.73 2.90 3.65
C ILE A 14 -7.25 3.10 3.36
N ILE A 15 -6.79 2.80 2.14
CA ILE A 15 -5.40 3.02 1.72
C ILE A 15 -5.07 4.51 1.75
N ALA A 16 -5.94 5.37 1.22
CA ALA A 16 -5.74 6.82 1.24
C ALA A 16 -5.63 7.35 2.68
N ALA A 17 -6.47 6.87 3.60
CA ALA A 17 -6.40 7.21 5.01
C ALA A 17 -5.09 6.72 5.65
N LEU A 18 -4.63 5.49 5.33
CA LEU A 18 -3.35 4.95 5.80
C LEU A 18 -2.16 5.76 5.30
N VAL A 19 -2.16 6.16 4.03
CA VAL A 19 -1.11 7.01 3.45
C VAL A 19 -1.10 8.39 4.11
N LEU A 20 -2.26 9.01 4.31
CA LEU A 20 -2.37 10.30 5.00
C LEU A 20 -1.87 10.20 6.45
N LEU A 21 -2.23 9.13 7.16
CA LEU A 21 -1.76 8.85 8.50
C LEU A 21 -0.24 8.70 8.52
N LEU A 22 0.34 7.88 7.64
CA LEU A 22 1.79 7.72 7.50
C LEU A 22 2.49 9.04 7.20
N LEU A 23 1.91 9.90 6.36
CA LEU A 23 2.45 11.22 6.03
C LEU A 23 2.53 12.14 7.25
N ILE A 24 1.48 12.15 8.09
CA ILE A 24 1.46 12.90 9.35
C ILE A 24 2.48 12.33 10.33
N LEU A 25 2.53 11.00 10.47
CA LEU A 25 3.50 10.32 11.34
C LEU A 25 4.95 10.57 10.88
N HIS A 26 5.17 10.75 9.58
CA HIS A 26 6.49 11.01 8.98
C HIS A 26 7.01 12.43 9.25
N GLN A 27 6.14 13.39 9.60
CA GLN A 27 6.57 14.75 9.97
C GLN A 27 7.45 14.76 11.23
N ASP A 28 7.41 13.69 12.04
CA ASP A 28 8.31 13.44 13.16
C ASP A 28 8.61 14.66 14.06
N ASN A 29 7.56 15.40 14.42
CA ASN A 29 7.72 16.59 15.27
C ASN A 29 7.59 16.26 16.77
N TRP A 30 7.33 15.00 17.12
CA TRP A 30 7.10 14.54 18.50
C TRP A 30 8.34 13.90 19.13
N PHE A 31 9.07 13.07 18.38
CA PHE A 31 10.24 12.35 18.90
C PHE A 31 11.57 13.11 18.69
N TRP A 32 11.49 14.34 18.17
CA TRP A 32 12.66 15.12 17.76
C TRP A 32 13.62 15.52 18.90
N THR A 33 13.16 15.52 20.15
CA THR A 33 14.00 15.84 21.33
C THR A 33 14.27 14.65 22.25
N ASP A 34 13.79 13.45 21.89
CA ASP A 34 13.86 12.29 22.77
C ASP A 34 15.01 11.38 22.34
N ASP A 35 16.20 11.60 22.95
CA ASP A 35 17.42 10.83 22.71
C ASP A 35 17.42 9.46 23.41
N THR A 36 16.25 8.93 23.77
CA THR A 36 16.15 7.65 24.45
C THR A 36 16.77 6.55 23.59
N LEU A 37 17.93 6.04 24.03
CA LEU A 37 18.66 4.99 23.34
C LEU A 37 17.96 3.64 23.54
N VAL A 38 17.38 3.12 22.48
CA VAL A 38 16.88 1.74 22.41
C VAL A 38 18.05 0.83 22.06
N PHE A 39 18.11 -0.36 22.67
CA PHE A 39 19.21 -1.33 22.48
C PHE A 39 20.63 -0.80 22.83
N GLY A 40 20.76 0.36 23.45
CA GLY A 40 22.05 0.95 23.85
C GLY A 40 22.83 1.63 22.73
N PHE A 41 22.30 1.68 21.49
CA PHE A 41 22.97 2.34 20.36
C PHE A 41 22.03 3.03 19.36
N LEU A 42 20.73 2.73 19.40
CA LEU A 42 19.78 3.16 18.37
C LEU A 42 18.81 4.20 18.94
N PRO A 43 18.81 5.45 18.42
CA PRO A 43 17.85 6.46 18.85
C PRO A 43 16.42 6.00 18.56
N ILE A 44 15.51 6.19 19.51
CA ILE A 44 14.09 5.85 19.35
C ILE A 44 13.46 6.51 18.11
N GLY A 45 13.88 7.73 17.75
CA GLY A 45 13.47 8.40 16.51
C GLY A 45 13.87 7.63 15.25
N LEU A 46 15.04 6.98 15.26
CA LEU A 46 15.49 6.16 14.13
C LEU A 46 14.64 4.88 14.00
N LEU A 47 14.30 4.25 15.13
CA LEU A 47 13.41 3.09 15.16
C LEU A 47 12.02 3.46 14.65
N TRP A 48 11.53 4.64 15.03
CA TRP A 48 10.26 5.19 14.59
C TRP A 48 10.21 5.37 13.07
N HIS A 49 11.23 6.00 12.48
CA HIS A 49 11.33 6.13 11.02
C HIS A 49 11.45 4.78 10.30
N ALA A 50 12.16 3.81 10.88
CA ALA A 50 12.23 2.46 10.35
C ALA A 50 10.85 1.78 10.34
N GLY A 51 10.07 1.94 11.42
CA GLY A 51 8.69 1.46 11.52
C GLY A 51 7.78 2.10 10.47
N ILE A 52 7.87 3.42 10.27
CA ILE A 52 7.09 4.13 9.24
C ILE A 52 7.45 3.63 7.84
N SER A 53 8.74 3.35 7.57
CA SER A 53 9.19 2.83 6.27
C SER A 53 8.60 1.44 5.97
N ILE A 54 8.54 0.58 6.99
CA ILE A 54 7.86 -0.73 6.90
C ILE A 54 6.35 -0.55 6.70
N GLY A 55 5.73 0.38 7.43
CA GLY A 55 4.30 0.71 7.27
C GLY A 55 3.98 1.20 5.86
N ALA A 56 4.85 2.02 5.27
CA ALA A 56 4.71 2.52 3.91
C ALA A 56 4.81 1.39 2.87
N SER A 57 5.77 0.48 2.99
CA SER A 57 5.90 -0.65 2.07
C SER A 57 4.69 -1.60 2.13
N LEU A 58 4.17 -1.87 3.34
CA LEU A 58 2.96 -2.66 3.53
C LEU A 58 1.72 -1.97 2.94
N THR A 59 1.59 -0.65 3.16
CA THR A 59 0.48 0.13 2.59
C THR A 59 0.51 0.09 1.07
N TRP A 60 1.71 0.19 0.48
CA TRP A 60 1.88 0.08 -0.97
C TRP A 60 1.58 -1.33 -1.49
N ALA A 61 2.02 -2.38 -0.79
CA ALA A 61 1.68 -3.76 -1.15
C ALA A 61 0.17 -4.05 -1.06
N LEU A 62 -0.53 -3.49 -0.07
CA LEU A 62 -1.99 -3.56 -0.01
C LEU A 62 -2.63 -2.75 -1.14
N ALA A 63 -2.05 -1.61 -1.50
CA ALA A 63 -2.51 -0.79 -2.60
C ALA A 63 -2.44 -1.52 -3.95
N THR A 64 -1.36 -2.25 -4.23
CA THR A 64 -1.26 -3.02 -5.49
C THR A 64 -2.32 -4.11 -5.58
N VAL A 65 -2.65 -4.78 -4.45
CA VAL A 65 -3.67 -5.84 -4.43
C VAL A 65 -5.09 -5.28 -4.55
N ILE A 66 -5.38 -4.14 -3.92
CA ILE A 66 -6.75 -3.61 -3.83
C ILE A 66 -7.08 -2.64 -4.97
N ALA A 67 -6.13 -1.80 -5.38
CA ALA A 67 -6.35 -0.75 -6.39
C ALA A 67 -5.99 -1.18 -7.81
N TRP A 68 -5.20 -2.26 -7.97
CA TRP A 68 -4.81 -2.80 -9.28
C TRP A 68 -5.13 -4.30 -9.42
N PRO A 69 -6.38 -4.74 -9.24
CA PRO A 69 -6.76 -6.08 -9.66
C PRO A 69 -6.61 -6.17 -11.19
N ILE A 70 -5.93 -7.21 -11.68
CA ILE A 70 -5.96 -7.55 -13.11
C ILE A 70 -7.43 -7.83 -13.45
N ASP A 71 -7.99 -7.04 -14.36
CA ASP A 71 -9.34 -7.27 -14.84
C ASP A 71 -9.35 -8.58 -15.62
N GLU A 72 -10.20 -9.54 -15.23
CA GLU A 72 -10.34 -10.84 -15.88
C GLU A 72 -10.62 -10.68 -17.39
N ASP A 73 -11.30 -9.60 -17.80
CA ASP A 73 -11.56 -9.30 -19.20
C ASP A 73 -10.31 -8.81 -19.94
N VAL A 74 -9.40 -8.12 -19.25
CA VAL A 74 -8.10 -7.73 -19.81
C VAL A 74 -7.20 -8.95 -19.96
N GLU A 75 -7.17 -9.83 -18.94
CA GLU A 75 -6.41 -11.08 -19.00
C GLU A 75 -6.88 -11.97 -20.16
N ARG A 76 -8.20 -12.13 -20.31
CA ARG A 76 -8.79 -12.90 -21.43
C ARG A 76 -8.41 -12.35 -22.79
N LYS A 77 -8.42 -11.03 -22.96
CA LYS A 77 -8.05 -10.38 -24.24
C LYS A 77 -6.57 -10.55 -24.55
N LEU A 78 -5.70 -10.45 -23.55
CA LEU A 78 -4.26 -10.68 -23.72
C LEU A 78 -3.97 -12.12 -24.13
N VAL A 79 -4.65 -13.09 -23.52
CA VAL A 79 -4.49 -14.51 -23.90
C VAL A 79 -5.00 -14.77 -25.32
N ALA A 80 -6.15 -14.19 -25.70
CA ALA A 80 -6.69 -14.36 -27.04
C ALA A 80 -5.80 -13.74 -28.14
N GLU A 81 -5.24 -12.54 -27.91
CA GLU A 81 -4.30 -11.91 -28.84
C GLU A 81 -3.02 -12.75 -29.02
N VAL A 82 -2.50 -13.31 -27.92
CA VAL A 82 -1.31 -14.18 -27.95
C VAL A 82 -1.59 -15.47 -28.71
N GLU A 83 -2.78 -16.07 -28.56
CA GLU A 83 -3.18 -17.26 -29.35
C GLU A 83 -3.33 -16.92 -30.84
N GLU A 84 -3.90 -15.76 -31.20
CA GLU A 84 -4.02 -15.34 -32.60
C GLU A 84 -2.66 -15.11 -33.25
N ASP A 85 -1.71 -14.49 -32.55
CA ASP A 85 -0.35 -14.25 -33.03
C ASP A 85 0.45 -15.56 -33.19
N GLU A 86 0.29 -16.54 -32.30
CA GLU A 86 0.95 -17.85 -32.41
C GLU A 86 0.41 -18.68 -33.58
N VAL A 87 -0.90 -18.63 -33.82
CA VAL A 87 -1.54 -19.35 -34.95
C VAL A 87 -1.23 -18.70 -36.30
N ALA A 88 -0.91 -17.39 -36.31
CA ALA A 88 -0.57 -16.65 -37.52
C ALA A 88 0.91 -16.78 -37.94
N SER A 89 1.80 -17.35 -37.10
CA SER A 89 3.23 -17.58 -37.39
C SER A 89 3.51 -18.98 -37.93
#